data_AF-B8AVJ3-F1
#
_entry.id   AF-B8AVJ3-F1
#
_cell.length_a   1.000
_cell.length_b   1.000
_cell.length_c   1.000
_cell.angle_alpha   90.00
_cell.angle_beta   90.00
_cell.angle_gamma   90.00
#
_symmetry.space_group_name_H-M   'P 1'
#
loop_
_entity.id
_entity.type
_entity.pdbx_description
1 polymer ?
#
loop_
_entity_poly.entity_id
_entity_poly.type
_entity_poly.pdbx_seq_one_letter_code
_entity_poly.pdbx_strand_id
1 'polypeptide(L)'
;MAPNVPLAPKLNGTCTQGEGEASPDKLAAVSGEIRGKHPRAEVRTFVLDFAAEGLAAKVAALGDSIRGLDVGVLVNSAGMSYPYARYFHEVDEELMRNLIRLNVEALTRVTHAVLPGMVERKRGAIVNIGSGASSILPSYPLYSVYAATKA
;
A
#
# COMPACT_ATOMS: atom_id res chain seq x y z
N MET A 1 -8.20 -5.12 42.71
CA MET A 1 -7.66 -6.18 41.83
C MET A 1 -8.27 -5.99 40.46
N ALA A 2 -7.57 -5.31 39.55
CA ALA A 2 -7.98 -5.21 38.15
C ALA A 2 -7.50 -6.48 37.41
N PRO A 3 -8.35 -7.14 36.61
CA PRO A 3 -7.94 -8.32 35.88
C PRO A 3 -6.96 -7.94 34.77
N ASN A 4 -5.89 -8.71 34.74
CA ASN A 4 -4.79 -8.67 33.79
C ASN A 4 -5.31 -8.98 32.37
N VAL A 5 -5.43 -7.97 31.51
CA VAL A 5 -5.75 -8.17 30.08
C VAL A 5 -4.42 -8.24 29.33
N PRO A 6 -4.03 -9.39 28.76
CA PRO A 6 -2.84 -9.46 27.95
C PRO A 6 -3.12 -8.75 26.61
N LEU A 7 -2.67 -7.50 26.50
CA LEU A 7 -2.51 -6.79 25.24
C LEU A 7 -1.37 -7.44 24.44
N ALA A 8 -1.67 -8.53 23.75
CA ALA A 8 -0.90 -8.92 22.58
C ALA A 8 -1.39 -8.05 21.41
N PRO A 9 -0.55 -7.17 20.82
CA PRO A 9 -0.93 -6.49 19.60
C PRO A 9 -1.03 -7.56 18.51
N LYS A 10 -2.25 -7.92 18.12
CA LYS A 10 -2.49 -8.59 16.84
C LYS A 10 -2.10 -7.60 15.76
N LEU A 11 -0.84 -7.66 15.31
CA LEU A 11 -0.37 -6.85 14.20
C LEU A 11 -0.96 -7.47 12.92
N ASN A 12 -2.23 -7.20 12.66
CA ASN A 12 -2.90 -7.57 11.42
C ASN A 12 -2.43 -6.60 10.32
N GLY A 13 -1.16 -6.74 9.90
CA GLY A 13 -0.57 -5.93 8.84
C GLY A 13 -0.89 -6.52 7.48
N THR A 14 -1.59 -5.78 6.63
CA THR A 14 -1.65 -6.06 5.20
C THR A 14 -0.41 -5.44 4.54
N CYS A 15 0.50 -6.30 4.08
CA CYS A 15 1.68 -5.86 3.34
C CYS A 15 1.31 -5.70 1.86
N THR A 16 1.29 -4.47 1.36
CA THR A 16 1.18 -4.18 -0.07
C THR A 16 2.57 -3.82 -0.60
N GLN A 17 3.21 -4.77 -1.29
CA GLN A 17 4.43 -4.50 -2.06
C GLN A 17 4.17 -4.80 -3.53
N GLY A 18 4.58 -3.89 -4.41
CA GLY A 18 4.50 -4.09 -5.85
C GLY A 18 4.94 -2.86 -6.64
N GLU A 19 5.89 -3.07 -7.56
CA GLU A 19 6.17 -2.19 -8.68
C GLU A 19 5.16 -2.51 -9.79
N GLY A 20 3.95 -1.96 -9.73
CA GLY A 20 2.94 -2.12 -10.81
C GLY A 20 2.32 -3.51 -11.01
N GLU A 21 3.09 -4.58 -10.80
CA GLU A 21 2.71 -5.97 -11.04
C GLU A 21 2.74 -6.76 -9.73
N ALA A 22 1.68 -7.53 -9.47
CA ALA A 22 1.59 -8.33 -8.26
C ALA A 22 2.52 -9.54 -8.37
N SER A 23 3.54 -9.65 -7.52
CA SER A 23 4.44 -10.79 -7.46
C SER A 23 4.12 -11.68 -6.25
N PRO A 24 3.42 -12.81 -6.43
CA PRO A 24 3.13 -13.75 -5.35
C PRO A 24 4.40 -14.23 -4.64
N ASP A 25 5.51 -14.36 -5.36
CA ASP A 25 6.80 -14.80 -4.83
C ASP A 25 7.41 -13.78 -3.88
N LYS A 26 7.38 -12.48 -4.22
CA LYS A 26 7.82 -11.40 -3.32
C LYS A 26 6.98 -11.38 -2.04
N LEU A 27 5.65 -11.53 -2.17
CA LEU A 27 4.75 -11.64 -1.02
C LEU A 27 5.03 -12.88 -0.16
N ALA A 28 5.29 -14.03 -0.80
CA ALA A 28 5.62 -15.26 -0.11
C ALA A 28 6.94 -15.12 0.66
N ALA A 29 7.98 -14.55 0.05
CA ALA A 29 9.27 -14.30 0.68
C ALA A 29 9.15 -13.40 1.91
N VAL A 30 8.49 -12.25 1.78
CA VAL A 30 8.27 -11.31 2.91
C VAL A 30 7.42 -11.97 4.01
N SER A 31 6.39 -12.72 3.64
CA SER A 31 5.58 -13.44 4.64
C SER A 31 6.40 -14.50 5.40
N GLY A 32 7.33 -15.17 4.71
CA GLY A 32 8.27 -16.12 5.31
C GLY A 32 9.24 -15.43 6.27
N GLU A 33 9.80 -14.29 5.88
CA GLU A 33 10.68 -13.49 6.73
C GLU A 33 9.97 -13.02 8.02
N ILE A 34 8.75 -12.50 7.90
CA ILE A 34 7.95 -12.06 9.05
C ILE A 34 7.66 -13.23 9.98
N ARG A 35 7.24 -14.39 9.44
CA ARG A 35 6.99 -15.60 10.26
C ARG A 35 8.26 -16.11 10.93
N GLY A 36 9.41 -16.03 10.24
CA GLY A 36 10.71 -16.41 10.78
C GLY A 36 11.15 -15.53 11.96
N LYS A 37 10.98 -14.21 11.84
CA LYS A 37 11.32 -13.24 12.90
C LYS A 37 10.27 -13.18 14.02
N HIS A 38 9.01 -13.46 13.70
CA HIS A 38 7.87 -13.35 14.61
C HIS A 38 6.96 -14.59 14.50
N PRO A 39 7.33 -15.73 15.13
CA PRO A 39 6.57 -16.99 15.00
C PRO A 39 5.13 -16.94 15.53
N ARG A 40 4.80 -15.96 16.38
CA ARG A 40 3.45 -15.74 16.92
C ARG A 40 2.61 -14.81 16.06
N ALA A 41 3.19 -14.19 15.03
CA ALA A 41 2.46 -13.30 14.14
C ALA A 41 1.63 -14.11 13.15
N GLU A 42 0.32 -13.81 13.09
CA GLU A 42 -0.53 -14.30 12.03
C GLU A 42 -0.31 -13.45 10.78
N VAL A 43 0.16 -14.05 9.69
CA VAL A 43 0.40 -13.34 8.42
C VAL A 43 -0.59 -13.84 7.39
N ARG A 44 -1.44 -12.93 6.91
CA ARG A 44 -2.36 -13.14 5.78
C ARG A 44 -1.87 -12.33 4.59
N THR A 45 -1.79 -12.98 3.44
CA THR A 45 -1.41 -12.33 2.18
C THR A 45 -2.64 -12.17 1.29
N PHE A 46 -2.73 -11.03 0.63
CA PHE A 46 -3.75 -10.76 -0.39
C PHE A 46 -3.03 -10.21 -1.62
N VAL A 47 -3.14 -10.92 -2.74
CA VAL A 47 -2.46 -10.54 -3.98
C VAL A 47 -3.36 -9.56 -4.72
N LEU A 48 -2.89 -8.32 -4.87
CA LEU A 48 -3.61 -7.26 -5.55
C LEU A 48 -2.71 -6.64 -6.62
N ASP A 49 -3.12 -6.82 -7.88
CA ASP A 49 -2.54 -6.08 -9.00
C ASP A 49 -3.28 -4.75 -9.14
N PHE A 50 -2.53 -3.67 -8.96
CA PHE A 50 -3.01 -2.30 -8.98
C PHE A 50 -3.07 -1.69 -10.38
N ALA A 51 -2.29 -2.19 -11.33
CA ALA A 51 -2.27 -1.72 -12.71
C ALA A 51 -3.35 -2.41 -13.56
N ALA A 52 -3.75 -3.63 -13.19
CA ALA A 52 -4.77 -4.38 -13.91
C ALA A 52 -6.19 -3.78 -13.83
N GLU A 53 -6.97 -4.07 -14.86
CA GLU A 53 -8.40 -3.77 -14.93
C GLU A 53 -9.19 -4.32 -13.74
N GLY A 54 -10.30 -3.64 -13.41
CA GLY A 54 -11.16 -4.04 -12.30
C GLY A 54 -10.61 -3.73 -10.90
N LEU A 55 -9.68 -2.77 -10.77
CA LEU A 55 -9.09 -2.36 -9.48
C LEU A 55 -10.14 -2.11 -8.39
N ALA A 56 -11.24 -1.42 -8.72
CA ALA A 56 -12.31 -1.15 -7.77
C ALA A 56 -12.94 -2.44 -7.18
N ALA A 57 -13.21 -3.44 -8.03
CA ALA A 57 -13.77 -4.71 -7.59
C ALA A 57 -12.78 -5.51 -6.74
N LYS A 58 -11.49 -5.50 -7.10
CA LYS A 58 -10.44 -6.17 -6.32
C LYS A 58 -10.23 -5.52 -4.95
N VAL A 59 -10.31 -4.19 -4.86
CA VAL A 59 -10.25 -3.48 -3.57
C VAL A 59 -11.51 -3.72 -2.74
N ALA A 60 -12.68 -3.86 -3.35
CA ALA A 60 -13.88 -4.27 -2.63
C ALA A 60 -13.71 -5.66 -2.00
N ALA A 61 -13.16 -6.63 -2.75
CA ALA A 61 -12.84 -7.96 -2.24
C ALA A 61 -11.80 -7.93 -1.11
N LEU A 62 -10.80 -7.03 -1.17
CA LEU A 62 -9.89 -6.78 -0.06
C LEU A 62 -10.67 -6.31 1.19
N GLY A 63 -11.56 -5.33 1.03
CA GLY A 63 -12.43 -4.82 2.10
C GLY A 63 -13.25 -5.92 2.77
N ASP A 64 -13.79 -6.84 1.98
CA ASP A 64 -14.51 -8.01 2.50
C ASP A 64 -13.58 -8.97 3.24
N SER A 65 -12.37 -9.22 2.74
CA SER A 65 -11.40 -10.13 3.37
C SER A 65 -10.90 -9.65 4.74
N ILE A 66 -10.91 -8.33 4.96
CA ILE A 66 -10.49 -7.71 6.23
C ILE A 66 -11.65 -7.40 7.16
N ARG A 67 -12.88 -7.71 6.76
CA ARG A 67 -14.08 -7.46 7.57
C ARG A 67 -13.99 -8.23 8.89
N GLY A 68 -14.24 -7.53 10.00
CA GLY A 68 -14.12 -8.10 11.35
C GLY A 68 -12.68 -8.17 11.89
N LEU A 69 -11.67 -7.81 11.11
CA LEU A 69 -10.31 -7.63 11.62
C LEU A 69 -10.16 -6.26 12.29
N ASP A 70 -9.49 -6.23 13.44
CA ASP A 70 -9.03 -5.00 14.08
C ASP A 70 -7.74 -4.51 13.39
N VAL A 71 -7.90 -3.93 12.19
CA VAL A 71 -6.80 -3.29 11.47
C VAL A 71 -6.42 -2.01 12.21
N GLY A 72 -5.27 -2.04 12.92
CA GLY A 72 -4.77 -0.92 13.70
C GLY A 72 -3.90 0.06 12.90
N VAL A 73 -3.16 -0.44 11.92
CA VAL A 73 -2.27 0.38 11.07
C VAL A 73 -2.38 -0.09 9.63
N LEU A 74 -2.60 0.85 8.72
CA LEU A 74 -2.43 0.67 7.28
C LEU A 74 -1.13 1.35 6.85
N VAL A 75 -0.26 0.62 6.16
CA VAL A 75 0.96 1.18 5.56
C VAL A 75 0.84 1.09 4.04
N ASN A 76 0.64 2.24 3.40
CA ASN A 76 0.60 2.36 1.95
C ASN A 76 2.03 2.49 1.42
N SER A 77 2.67 1.34 1.18
CA SER A 77 4.06 1.25 0.69
C SER A 77 4.17 0.92 -0.80
N ALA A 78 3.08 0.48 -1.44
CA ALA A 78 3.10 0.18 -2.86
C ALA A 78 3.34 1.44 -3.69
N GLY A 79 4.09 1.31 -4.77
CA GLY A 79 4.41 2.42 -5.64
C GLY A 79 5.40 2.04 -6.73
N MET A 80 5.43 2.84 -7.79
CA MET A 80 6.40 2.73 -8.87
C MET A 80 7.00 4.09 -9.21
N SER A 81 8.20 4.06 -9.78
CA SER A 81 8.88 5.22 -10.35
C SER A 81 9.09 4.99 -11.85
N TYR A 82 9.70 5.96 -12.53
CA TYR A 82 10.08 5.79 -13.92
C TYR A 82 11.20 4.74 -14.02
N PRO A 83 11.16 3.86 -15.04
CA PRO A 83 12.28 2.97 -15.35
C PRO A 83 13.48 3.70 -15.97
N TYR A 84 13.29 4.91 -16.48
CA TYR A 84 14.32 5.74 -17.12
C TYR A 84 13.98 7.24 -16.99
N ALA A 85 14.98 8.12 -17.04
CA ALA A 85 14.76 9.56 -17.05
C ALA A 85 14.26 10.01 -18.43
N ARG A 86 13.20 10.83 -18.49
CA ARG A 86 12.63 11.27 -19.78
C ARG A 86 11.96 12.65 -19.72
N TYR A 87 12.01 13.41 -20.82
CA TYR A 87 11.24 14.65 -20.90
C TYR A 87 9.75 14.33 -20.88
N PHE A 88 8.95 15.19 -20.24
CA PHE A 88 7.52 14.94 -20.04
C PHE A 88 6.76 14.61 -21.33
N HIS A 89 7.07 15.31 -22.43
CA HIS A 89 6.41 15.12 -23.72
C HIS A 89 6.79 13.81 -24.44
N GLU A 90 7.78 13.08 -23.94
CA GLU A 90 8.23 11.81 -24.51
C GLU A 90 7.85 10.61 -23.61
N VAL A 91 7.18 10.86 -22.47
CA VAL A 91 6.76 9.79 -21.55
C VAL A 91 5.58 9.05 -22.16
N ASP A 92 5.66 7.72 -22.19
CA ASP A 92 4.60 6.88 -22.72
C ASP A 92 3.31 7.05 -21.89
N GLU A 93 2.17 7.17 -22.57
CA GLU A 93 0.88 7.40 -21.91
C GLU A 93 0.52 6.27 -20.92
N GLU A 94 0.87 5.04 -21.28
CA GLU A 94 0.70 3.88 -20.41
C GLU A 94 1.49 4.01 -19.10
N LEU A 95 2.75 4.43 -19.18
CA LEU A 95 3.58 4.66 -17.99
C LEU A 95 2.99 5.76 -17.11
N MET A 96 2.52 6.87 -17.71
CA MET A 96 1.86 7.95 -16.96
C MET A 96 0.60 7.46 -16.24
N ARG A 97 -0.26 6.71 -16.94
CA ARG A 97 -1.47 6.13 -16.34
C ARG A 97 -1.14 5.16 -15.21
N ASN A 98 -0.16 4.29 -15.39
CA ASN A 98 0.24 3.31 -14.38
C ASN A 98 0.81 3.99 -13.12
N LEU A 99 1.64 5.04 -13.28
CA LEU A 99 2.14 5.83 -12.17
C LEU A 99 1.02 6.45 -11.34
N ILE A 100 0.04 7.11 -11.99
CA ILE A 100 -1.09 7.75 -11.31
C ILE A 100 -1.99 6.70 -10.65
N ARG A 101 -2.32 5.63 -11.38
CA ARG A 101 -3.19 4.54 -10.91
C ARG A 101 -2.61 3.85 -9.68
N LEU A 102 -1.32 3.53 -9.68
CA LEU A 102 -0.68 2.86 -8.54
C LEU A 102 -0.38 3.83 -7.39
N ASN A 103 0.30 4.95 -7.65
CA ASN A 103 0.81 5.79 -6.57
C ASN A 103 -0.28 6.64 -5.90
N VAL A 104 -1.41 6.87 -6.58
CA VAL A 104 -2.49 7.75 -6.08
C VAL A 104 -3.79 6.98 -5.93
N GLU A 105 -4.35 6.47 -7.04
CA GLU A 105 -5.71 5.91 -7.05
C GLU A 105 -5.81 4.66 -6.17
N ALA A 106 -4.92 3.69 -6.38
CA ALA A 106 -4.88 2.43 -5.65
C ALA A 106 -4.77 2.63 -4.13
N LEU A 107 -3.81 3.42 -3.68
CA LEU A 107 -3.58 3.69 -2.25
C LEU A 107 -4.78 4.41 -1.62
N THR A 108 -5.40 5.33 -2.37
CA THR A 108 -6.63 6.02 -1.95
C THR A 108 -7.78 5.04 -1.79
N ARG A 109 -7.98 4.13 -2.75
CA ARG A 109 -9.05 3.11 -2.70
C ARG A 109 -8.84 2.12 -1.55
N VAL A 110 -7.61 1.64 -1.33
CA VAL A 110 -7.29 0.76 -0.20
C VAL A 110 -7.56 1.46 1.13
N THR A 111 -7.14 2.72 1.24
CA THR A 111 -7.44 3.54 2.42
C THR A 111 -8.93 3.66 2.65
N HIS A 112 -9.70 3.95 1.60
CA HIS A 112 -11.17 4.03 1.67
C HIS A 112 -11.82 2.70 2.09
N ALA A 113 -11.26 1.55 1.71
CA ALA A 113 -11.76 0.24 2.12
C ALA A 113 -11.49 -0.09 3.60
N VAL A 114 -10.35 0.37 4.14
CA VAL A 114 -9.93 0.11 5.54
C VAL A 114 -10.53 1.11 6.53
N LEU A 115 -10.70 2.36 6.11
CA LEU A 115 -11.07 3.50 6.96
C LEU A 115 -12.37 3.30 7.78
N PRO A 116 -13.47 2.70 7.24
CA PRO A 116 -14.72 2.56 8.00
C PRO A 116 -14.53 1.83 9.34
N GLY A 117 -13.73 0.76 9.36
CA GLY A 117 -13.46 0.03 10.60
C GLY A 117 -12.64 0.84 11.61
N MET A 118 -11.69 1.65 11.15
CA MET A 118 -10.91 2.54 12.03
C MET A 118 -11.80 3.64 12.64
N VAL A 119 -12.72 4.20 11.85
CA VAL A 119 -13.67 5.22 12.29
C VAL A 119 -14.64 4.66 13.34
N GLU A 120 -15.24 3.49 13.07
CA GLU A 120 -16.15 2.81 14.01
C GLU A 120 -15.49 2.58 15.38
N ARG A 121 -14.23 2.13 15.37
CA ARG A 121 -13.44 1.88 16.59
C ARG A 121 -12.82 3.14 17.20
N LYS A 122 -12.92 4.29 16.53
CA LYS A 122 -12.26 5.56 16.88
C LYS A 122 -10.75 5.41 17.13
N ARG A 123 -10.10 4.47 16.43
CA ARG A 123 -8.68 4.16 16.57
C ARG A 123 -8.13 3.56 15.28
N GLY A 124 -7.01 4.10 14.82
CA GLY A 124 -6.24 3.59 13.70
C GLY A 124 -5.17 4.60 13.26
N ALA A 125 -4.20 4.13 12.49
CA ALA A 125 -3.21 4.99 11.84
C ALA A 125 -3.05 4.59 10.37
N ILE A 126 -2.90 5.59 9.50
CA ILE A 126 -2.58 5.39 8.08
C ILE A 126 -1.22 6.05 7.84
N VAL A 127 -0.28 5.27 7.30
CA VAL A 127 1.07 5.72 6.98
C VAL A 127 1.25 5.63 5.46
N ASN A 128 1.42 6.78 4.81
CA ASN A 128 1.72 6.85 3.38
C ASN A 128 3.23 7.02 3.18
N ILE A 129 3.83 6.16 2.36
CA ILE A 129 5.25 6.29 2.00
C ILE A 129 5.40 7.31 0.87
N GLY A 130 5.82 8.51 1.26
CA GLY A 130 6.15 9.63 0.37
C GLY A 130 7.53 9.47 -0.29
N SER A 131 8.04 10.55 -0.87
CA SER A 131 9.36 10.58 -1.50
C SER A 131 10.09 11.89 -1.19
N GLY A 132 11.43 11.83 -1.09
CA GLY A 132 12.26 13.04 -1.04
C GLY A 132 12.16 13.87 -2.32
N ALA A 133 11.74 13.25 -3.44
CA ALA A 133 11.52 13.91 -4.72
C ALA A 133 10.45 15.00 -4.68
N SER A 134 9.50 14.94 -3.74
CA SER A 134 8.44 15.95 -3.60
C SER A 134 8.63 16.91 -2.43
N SER A 135 9.38 16.52 -1.41
CA SER A 135 9.46 17.25 -0.13
C SER A 135 10.83 17.88 0.15
N ILE A 136 11.90 17.39 -0.47
CA ILE A 136 13.28 17.83 -0.19
C ILE A 136 13.91 18.48 -1.42
N LEU A 137 13.64 17.94 -2.61
CA LEU A 137 14.24 18.44 -3.84
C LEU A 137 13.41 19.62 -4.39
N PRO A 138 14.04 20.77 -4.72
CA PRO A 138 13.33 21.90 -5.32
C PRO A 138 12.81 21.59 -6.73
N SER A 139 13.41 20.60 -7.39
CA SER A 139 12.92 20.02 -8.64
C SER A 139 13.42 18.59 -8.80
N TYR A 140 12.63 17.75 -9.47
CA TYR A 140 13.03 16.40 -9.87
C TYR A 140 12.88 16.26 -11.39
N PRO A 141 13.80 16.87 -12.16
CA PRO A 141 13.69 16.93 -13.61
C PRO A 141 13.69 15.53 -14.20
N LEU A 142 12.96 15.35 -15.31
CA LEU A 142 12.82 14.10 -16.05
C LEU A 142 12.01 12.98 -15.35
N TYR A 143 11.42 13.28 -14.19
CA TYR A 143 10.56 12.38 -13.40
C TYR A 143 9.25 13.07 -12.99
N SER A 144 8.74 13.94 -13.86
CA SER A 144 7.66 14.90 -13.56
C SER A 144 6.41 14.25 -12.99
N VAL A 145 5.93 13.16 -13.60
CA VAL A 145 4.69 12.48 -13.17
C VAL A 145 4.90 11.80 -11.82
N TYR A 146 6.06 11.16 -11.60
CA TYR A 146 6.37 10.51 -10.33
C TYR A 146 6.41 11.53 -9.18
N ALA A 147 7.12 12.65 -9.38
CA ALA A 147 7.18 13.72 -8.40
C ALA A 147 5.78 14.24 -8.07
N ALA A 148 4.93 14.45 -9.08
CA ALA A 148 3.54 14.85 -8.88
C ALA A 148 2.73 13.80 -8.08
N THR A 149 2.91 12.50 -8.33
CA THR A 149 2.20 11.45 -7.58
C THR A 149 2.62 11.30 -6.11
N LYS A 150 3.72 11.93 -5.71
CA LYS A 150 4.27 11.88 -4.35
C LYS A 150 4.20 13.22 -3.61
N ALA A 151 3.63 14.25 -4.24
CA ALA A 151 3.40 15.57 -3.66
C ALA A 151 2.31 15.58 -2.59
#